data_AF-A0A9P5ZIK4-F1
#
_entry.id   AF-A0A9P5ZIK4-F1
#
_cell.length_a   1.000
_cell.length_b   1.000
_cell.length_c   1.000
_cell.angle_alpha   90.00
_cell.angle_beta   90.00
_cell.angle_gamma   90.00
#
_symmetry.space_group_name_H-M   'P 1'
#
loop_
_entity.id
_entity.type
_entity.pdbx_description
1 polymer ?
#
loop_
_entity_poly.entity_id
_entity_poly.type
_entity_poly.pdbx_seq_one_letter_code
_entity_poly.pdbx_strand_id
1 'polypeptide(L)'
;MALVLGLGSLLNHSEFPNTSYTINQSSDSITYTTSRQIAADEELCIFYGNNLWFRSADSTGDISPPHFVDDDQWGGLSTIDVYTEHNHIAMSNHNPFSQGDPSGIIPEETLPFDRFKPLPEEETLESIQTMLVWVVDIADPRHTGTMLKWLKHNKLEEEMGHLKRVRKQGGTSTMLLIAALPLGTSVSLSSDPLPFPQLLESLPQDLSLGTPYTIPVPSSVALTPLSHQLKNCLWPTIFAPKRKDVGEEWTRGKAAWAWEAIHYVMREAVKIKRNGEVPIVSYVPSPYGSESNSALPIAFASHDTRNSANHPLRHSIMNVVRKIADYRNTPLSDATTESPSDDNRQNGSHYLLTSLTLFTSHEPCVMCSMALLHSRVKEVVYIRAMGKTGGCGGLTCLPVLKGVNHRFGILRWKADLVDDEDGILVLDDDVDA
;
A
#
# COMPACT_ATOMS: atom_id res chain seq x y z
N MET A 1 -16.13 -4.23 4.59
CA MET A 1 -16.02 -3.43 5.83
C MET A 1 -15.12 -4.20 6.78
N ALA A 2 -13.80 -3.97 6.71
CA ALA A 2 -12.80 -4.61 7.58
C ALA A 2 -12.58 -3.83 8.91
N LEU A 3 -13.19 -2.65 9.02
CA LEU A 3 -13.07 -1.72 10.15
C LEU A 3 -13.61 -2.24 11.48
N VAL A 4 -14.64 -3.09 11.44
CA VAL A 4 -15.39 -3.54 12.62
C VAL A 4 -14.73 -4.73 13.33
N LEU A 5 -13.78 -5.39 12.68
CA LEU A 5 -13.16 -6.64 13.14
C LEU A 5 -11.69 -6.46 13.53
N GLY A 6 -11.22 -5.21 13.67
CA GLY A 6 -9.82 -4.91 13.98
C GLY A 6 -8.86 -5.05 12.79
N LEU A 7 -9.36 -5.05 11.55
CA LEU A 7 -8.57 -5.32 10.33
C LEU A 7 -8.19 -4.04 9.55
N GLY A 8 -8.50 -2.86 10.09
CA GLY A 8 -8.15 -1.56 9.54
C GLY A 8 -8.48 -0.43 10.52
N SER A 9 -7.81 0.72 10.36
CA SER A 9 -7.93 1.88 11.25
C SER A 9 -8.53 3.06 10.49
N LEU A 10 -9.62 3.67 11.01
CA LEU A 10 -10.20 4.92 10.48
C LEU A 10 -9.64 6.16 11.17
N LEU A 11 -9.33 6.02 12.46
CA LEU A 11 -8.81 7.05 13.35
C LEU A 11 -7.52 6.54 13.99
N ASN A 12 -6.54 7.40 14.25
CA ASN A 12 -5.31 6.96 14.91
C ASN A 12 -5.58 6.39 16.30
N HIS A 13 -4.70 5.49 16.75
CA HIS A 13 -4.81 4.90 18.08
C HIS A 13 -4.29 5.88 19.15
N SER A 14 -5.04 6.04 20.24
CA SER A 14 -4.56 6.67 21.49
C SER A 14 -5.07 5.89 22.70
N GLU A 15 -4.25 5.83 23.75
CA GLU A 15 -4.66 5.32 25.08
C GLU A 15 -5.66 6.26 25.77
N PHE A 16 -5.72 7.52 25.33
CA PHE A 16 -6.62 8.57 25.81
C PHE A 16 -7.54 9.07 24.67
N PRO A 17 -8.37 8.20 24.08
CA PRO A 17 -9.12 8.53 22.88
C PRO A 17 -10.15 9.63 23.13
N ASN A 18 -10.36 10.49 22.13
CA ASN A 18 -11.44 11.48 22.12
C ASN A 18 -12.68 11.02 21.34
N THR A 19 -12.58 9.88 20.65
CA THR A 19 -13.66 9.24 19.91
C THR A 19 -13.82 7.78 20.35
N SER A 20 -15.06 7.33 20.46
CA SER A 20 -15.47 5.94 20.69
C SER A 20 -16.43 5.49 19.59
N TYR A 21 -16.74 4.20 19.53
CA TYR A 21 -17.64 3.64 18.52
C TYR A 21 -18.59 2.59 19.08
N THR A 22 -19.72 2.40 18.41
CA THR A 22 -20.67 1.33 18.69
C THR A 22 -21.09 0.69 17.37
N ILE A 23 -21.15 -0.63 17.35
CA ILE A 23 -21.53 -1.43 16.19
C ILE A 23 -22.99 -1.81 16.32
N ASN A 24 -23.81 -1.47 15.33
CA ASN A 24 -25.18 -1.95 15.21
C ASN A 24 -25.27 -3.00 14.11
N GLN A 25 -25.35 -4.28 14.51
CA GLN A 25 -25.44 -5.42 13.60
C GLN A 25 -26.77 -5.47 12.84
N SER A 26 -27.85 -4.92 13.40
CA SER A 26 -29.17 -4.95 12.75
C SER A 26 -29.26 -4.03 11.54
N SER A 27 -28.47 -2.96 11.54
CA SER A 27 -28.43 -1.94 10.48
C SER A 27 -27.10 -1.91 9.71
N ASP A 28 -26.21 -2.88 9.93
CA ASP A 28 -24.86 -2.90 9.33
C ASP A 28 -24.09 -1.57 9.50
N SER A 29 -24.31 -0.85 10.61
CA SER A 29 -23.79 0.52 10.79
C SER A 29 -22.87 0.66 12.00
N ILE A 30 -21.94 1.60 11.92
CA ILE A 30 -21.07 2.02 13.03
C ILE A 30 -21.43 3.46 13.38
N THR A 31 -21.67 3.71 14.67
CA THR A 31 -21.86 5.07 15.19
C THR A 31 -20.60 5.47 15.95
N TYR A 32 -19.99 6.58 15.57
CA TYR A 32 -18.88 7.19 16.31
C TYR A 32 -19.40 8.27 17.24
N THR A 33 -18.93 8.26 18.48
CA THR A 33 -19.35 9.20 19.53
C THR A 33 -18.12 9.81 20.19
N THR A 34 -18.10 11.12 20.35
CA THR A 34 -17.02 11.80 21.07
C THR A 34 -17.05 11.42 22.55
N SER A 35 -15.94 10.93 23.10
CA SER A 35 -15.81 10.54 24.52
C SER A 35 -15.57 11.74 25.44
N ARG A 36 -15.08 12.86 24.88
CA ARG A 36 -14.88 14.14 25.55
C ARG A 36 -15.01 15.30 24.56
N GLN A 37 -15.00 16.52 25.08
CA GLN A 37 -14.91 17.71 24.24
C GLN A 37 -13.60 17.70 23.44
N ILE A 38 -13.71 18.02 22.15
CA ILE A 38 -12.62 18.02 21.17
C ILE A 38 -12.33 19.47 20.81
N ALA A 39 -11.08 19.91 20.96
CA ALA A 39 -10.68 21.26 20.60
C ALA A 39 -10.63 21.42 19.06
N ALA A 40 -10.66 22.66 18.58
CA ALA A 40 -10.41 22.93 17.17
C ALA A 40 -9.01 22.42 16.79
N ASP A 41 -8.89 21.80 15.62
CA ASP A 41 -7.66 21.19 15.08
C ASP A 41 -7.08 20.01 15.87
N GLU A 42 -7.80 19.50 16.87
CA GLU A 42 -7.43 18.29 17.60
C GLU A 42 -7.73 17.03 16.76
N GLU A 43 -6.74 16.15 16.63
CA GLU A 43 -6.89 14.91 15.87
C GLU A 43 -7.89 13.96 16.54
N LEU A 44 -8.76 13.34 15.73
CA LEU A 44 -9.69 12.32 16.21
C LEU A 44 -8.94 10.99 16.42
N CYS A 45 -8.88 10.53 17.66
CA CYS A 45 -8.22 9.29 18.06
C CYS A 45 -9.18 8.33 18.76
N ILE A 46 -8.97 7.03 18.54
CA ILE A 46 -9.81 5.95 19.06
C ILE A 46 -8.95 4.89 19.77
N PHE A 47 -9.52 4.17 20.72
CA PHE A 47 -8.82 3.09 21.41
C PHE A 47 -9.19 1.74 20.77
N TYR A 48 -8.19 1.07 20.20
CA TYR A 48 -8.33 -0.27 19.58
C TYR A 48 -7.94 -1.43 20.52
N GLY A 49 -7.47 -1.15 21.74
CA GLY A 49 -6.88 -2.15 22.65
C GLY A 49 -5.35 -2.11 22.70
N ASN A 50 -4.76 -2.93 23.58
CA ASN A 50 -3.34 -2.87 23.95
C ASN A 50 -2.39 -3.56 22.95
N ASN A 51 -2.91 -4.31 21.98
CA ASN A 51 -2.11 -5.09 21.02
C ASN A 51 -2.10 -4.39 19.65
N LEU A 52 -1.14 -3.49 19.42
CA LEU A 52 -1.04 -2.71 18.18
C LEU A 52 0.16 -3.14 17.32
N TRP A 53 0.03 -2.99 16.00
CA TRP A 53 1.10 -3.23 15.02
C TRP A 53 1.70 -1.95 14.42
N PHE A 54 1.23 -0.79 14.90
CA PHE A 54 1.70 0.53 14.54
C PHE A 54 1.88 1.35 15.82
N ARG A 55 2.68 2.42 15.75
CA ARG A 55 2.97 3.27 16.91
C ARG A 55 1.68 3.92 17.40
N SER A 56 1.43 3.83 18.71
CA SER A 56 0.41 4.64 19.36
C SER A 56 0.79 6.12 19.18
N ALA A 57 -0.19 7.00 19.00
CA ALA A 57 0.04 8.45 19.00
C ALA A 57 0.76 8.91 20.28
N ASP A 58 0.62 8.14 21.36
CA ASP A 58 1.17 8.41 22.68
C ASP A 58 2.53 7.70 22.93
N SER A 59 3.03 6.88 22.00
CA SER A 59 4.21 6.03 22.25
C SER A 59 5.56 6.73 21.99
N THR A 60 6.34 6.91 23.05
CA THR A 60 7.76 7.23 23.01
C THR A 60 8.62 5.98 23.22
N GLY A 61 8.90 5.24 22.14
CA GLY A 61 10.01 4.27 22.07
C GLY A 61 9.71 2.77 22.23
N ASP A 62 10.45 1.99 21.42
CA ASP A 62 10.74 0.55 21.41
C ASP A 62 9.69 -0.50 20.95
N ILE A 63 9.91 -1.06 19.75
CA ILE A 63 9.62 -2.46 19.39
C ILE A 63 10.72 -2.95 18.42
N SER A 64 11.41 -4.04 18.78
CA SER A 64 12.44 -4.70 17.98
C SER A 64 11.91 -5.30 16.67
N PRO A 65 12.65 -5.25 15.55
CA PRO A 65 12.24 -5.89 14.29
C PRO A 65 12.49 -7.41 14.32
N PRO A 66 11.65 -8.24 13.67
CA PRO A 66 11.93 -9.66 13.51
C PRO A 66 12.97 -9.91 12.41
N HIS A 67 13.82 -10.90 12.67
CA HIS A 67 14.88 -11.41 11.80
C HIS A 67 14.33 -11.99 10.48
N PHE A 68 14.93 -11.59 9.36
CA PHE A 68 14.84 -12.30 8.08
C PHE A 68 16.00 -13.28 7.96
N VAL A 69 15.71 -14.53 7.63
CA VAL A 69 16.69 -15.53 7.22
C VAL A 69 16.53 -15.70 5.71
N ASP A 70 17.54 -15.29 4.95
CA ASP A 70 17.71 -15.64 3.55
C ASP A 70 18.08 -17.12 3.46
N ASP A 71 17.45 -17.88 2.55
CA ASP A 71 18.03 -19.14 2.08
C ASP A 71 17.81 -19.26 0.56
N ASP A 72 18.91 -19.05 -0.15
CA ASP A 72 19.06 -19.27 -1.57
C ASP A 72 19.43 -20.74 -1.81
N GLN A 73 18.74 -21.42 -2.73
CA GLN A 73 19.27 -22.40 -3.70
C GLN A 73 18.29 -23.54 -3.96
N TRP A 74 17.83 -23.66 -5.21
CA TRP A 74 17.94 -24.93 -5.93
C TRP A 74 17.81 -24.73 -7.44
N GLY A 75 18.93 -24.91 -8.15
CA GLY A 75 18.96 -25.17 -9.59
C GLY A 75 19.17 -26.66 -9.83
N GLY A 76 18.60 -27.20 -10.92
CA GLY A 76 18.85 -28.59 -11.32
C GLY A 76 17.92 -29.14 -12.41
N LEU A 77 18.30 -28.90 -13.66
CA LEU A 77 17.78 -29.40 -14.95
C LEU A 77 17.43 -30.90 -15.09
N SER A 78 16.45 -31.21 -15.95
CA SER A 78 16.54 -32.07 -17.17
C SER A 78 15.13 -32.44 -17.70
N THR A 79 14.78 -32.68 -18.97
CA THR A 79 15.38 -32.58 -20.33
C THR A 79 14.33 -33.08 -21.36
N ILE A 80 13.99 -32.28 -22.39
CA ILE A 80 13.69 -32.60 -23.83
C ILE A 80 12.49 -33.56 -24.15
N ASP A 81 11.54 -33.22 -25.04
CA ASP A 81 11.70 -33.20 -26.50
C ASP A 81 10.74 -32.29 -27.30
N VAL A 82 11.22 -31.93 -28.49
CA VAL A 82 10.82 -30.89 -29.46
C VAL A 82 9.80 -31.43 -30.49
N TYR A 83 8.93 -30.56 -31.07
CA TYR A 83 8.64 -30.42 -32.53
C TYR A 83 7.60 -29.28 -32.80
N THR A 84 8.12 -28.15 -33.30
CA THR A 84 7.73 -27.32 -34.48
C THR A 84 6.43 -27.67 -35.27
N GLU A 85 5.60 -26.80 -35.87
CA GLU A 85 5.71 -25.47 -36.51
C GLU A 85 4.32 -24.78 -36.74
N HIS A 86 4.34 -23.44 -36.73
CA HIS A 86 3.63 -22.39 -37.52
C HIS A 86 2.09 -22.24 -37.67
N ASN A 87 1.66 -21.03 -37.24
CA ASN A 87 0.70 -20.05 -37.80
C ASN A 87 -0.73 -20.49 -38.20
N HIS A 88 -1.72 -19.97 -37.46
CA HIS A 88 -2.59 -18.85 -37.87
C HIS A 88 -3.60 -18.55 -36.75
N ILE A 89 -3.60 -17.31 -36.24
CA ILE A 89 -4.50 -16.88 -35.15
C ILE A 89 -5.91 -16.66 -35.73
N ALA A 90 -6.82 -17.57 -35.39
CA ALA A 90 -8.25 -17.36 -35.49
C ALA A 90 -8.81 -17.23 -34.06
N MET A 91 -9.38 -16.07 -33.76
CA MET A 91 -9.99 -15.73 -32.48
C MET A 91 -11.15 -16.69 -32.19
N SER A 92 -10.98 -17.49 -31.14
CA SER A 92 -12.02 -18.35 -30.59
C SER A 92 -12.02 -18.17 -29.08
N ASN A 93 -13.09 -18.58 -28.40
CA ASN A 93 -13.20 -18.73 -26.93
C ASN A 93 -12.13 -19.65 -26.31
N HIS A 94 -11.06 -19.95 -27.03
CA HIS A 94 -9.93 -20.75 -26.62
C HIS A 94 -8.86 -19.87 -25.96
N ASN A 95 -8.45 -20.26 -24.76
CA ASN A 95 -7.42 -19.59 -24.00
C ASN A 95 -6.06 -19.70 -24.73
N PRO A 96 -5.50 -18.60 -25.27
CA PRO A 96 -4.28 -18.65 -26.10
C PRO A 96 -3.03 -19.00 -25.27
N PHE A 97 -3.12 -18.91 -23.95
CA PHE A 97 -2.08 -19.24 -23.00
C PHE A 97 -2.16 -20.71 -22.51
N SER A 98 -3.20 -21.46 -22.90
CA SER A 98 -3.42 -22.84 -22.42
C SER A 98 -2.49 -23.89 -23.03
N GLN A 99 -1.90 -23.62 -24.19
CA GLN A 99 -0.99 -24.54 -24.90
C GLN A 99 0.48 -24.28 -24.53
N GLY A 100 1.36 -25.27 -24.66
CA GLY A 100 2.80 -25.08 -24.40
C GLY A 100 3.19 -25.15 -22.91
N ASP A 101 4.46 -24.83 -22.61
CA ASP A 101 5.03 -24.96 -21.27
C ASP A 101 4.44 -23.93 -20.29
N PRO A 102 3.70 -24.37 -19.23
CA PRO A 102 3.12 -23.47 -18.24
C PRO A 102 4.16 -22.67 -17.45
N SER A 103 5.40 -23.14 -17.36
CA SER A 103 6.50 -22.46 -16.66
C SER A 103 7.24 -21.45 -17.54
N GLY A 104 7.00 -21.45 -18.85
CA GLY A 104 7.65 -20.53 -19.78
C GLY A 104 7.28 -19.08 -19.50
N ILE A 105 8.30 -18.22 -19.38
CA ILE A 105 8.13 -16.78 -19.12
C ILE A 105 7.62 -16.09 -20.40
N ILE A 106 6.57 -15.29 -20.28
CA ILE A 106 6.03 -14.47 -21.36
C ILE A 106 6.78 -13.13 -21.41
N PRO A 107 7.33 -12.73 -22.58
CA PRO A 107 7.88 -11.39 -22.78
C PRO A 107 6.86 -10.28 -22.48
N GLU A 108 7.30 -9.20 -21.84
CA GLU A 108 6.43 -8.09 -21.37
C GLU A 108 5.52 -7.53 -22.48
N GLU A 109 6.02 -7.39 -23.71
CA GLU A 109 5.27 -6.90 -24.88
C GLU A 109 4.10 -7.80 -25.29
N THR A 110 4.18 -9.10 -24.99
CA THR A 110 3.17 -10.11 -25.33
C THR A 110 2.23 -10.44 -24.18
N LEU A 111 2.38 -9.78 -23.03
CA LEU A 111 1.46 -9.94 -21.92
C LEU A 111 0.04 -9.52 -22.32
N PRO A 112 -0.99 -10.16 -21.74
CA PRO A 112 -2.39 -9.84 -22.03
C PRO A 112 -2.90 -8.57 -21.34
N PHE A 113 -2.02 -7.84 -20.66
CA PHE A 113 -2.33 -6.60 -19.95
C PHE A 113 -1.16 -5.62 -20.06
N ASP A 114 -1.47 -4.35 -19.83
CA ASP A 114 -0.50 -3.30 -19.62
C ASP A 114 -0.35 -3.05 -18.12
N ARG A 115 0.90 -2.95 -17.64
CA ARG A 115 1.16 -2.54 -16.26
C ARG A 115 0.98 -1.03 -16.14
N PHE A 116 0.12 -0.59 -15.25
CA PHE A 116 0.05 0.83 -14.94
C PHE A 116 1.35 1.27 -14.27
N LYS A 117 2.04 2.23 -14.89
CA LYS A 117 3.22 2.88 -14.34
C LYS A 117 2.83 4.33 -14.07
N PRO A 118 2.79 4.79 -12.81
CA PRO A 118 2.61 6.21 -12.55
C PRO A 118 3.71 6.97 -13.28
N LEU A 119 3.32 8.06 -13.96
CA LEU A 119 4.31 8.99 -14.49
C LEU A 119 5.19 9.45 -13.32
N PRO A 120 6.52 9.58 -13.52
CA PRO A 120 7.36 10.18 -12.50
C PRO A 120 6.76 11.56 -12.16
N GLU A 121 6.40 11.79 -10.89
CA GLU A 121 6.05 13.14 -10.46
C GLU A 121 7.25 14.05 -10.81
N GLU A 122 6.99 15.13 -11.54
CA GLU A 122 8.01 16.16 -11.75
C GLU A 122 8.28 16.83 -10.40
N GLU A 123 9.32 16.36 -9.71
CA GLU A 123 9.79 17.03 -8.50
C GLU A 123 10.38 18.39 -8.91
N THR A 124 9.78 19.45 -8.36
CA THR A 124 10.30 20.82 -8.28
C THR A 124 10.81 21.10 -6.88
N LEU A 125 11.61 22.15 -6.67
CA LEU A 125 12.14 22.48 -5.34
C LEU A 125 11.01 22.75 -4.33
N GLU A 126 9.93 23.38 -4.79
CA GLU A 126 8.75 23.73 -3.99
C GLU A 126 7.91 22.51 -3.62
N SER A 127 7.96 21.45 -4.44
CA SER A 127 7.21 20.20 -4.20
C SER A 127 7.89 19.25 -3.22
N ILE A 128 9.15 19.51 -2.84
CA ILE A 128 9.88 18.65 -1.91
C ILE A 128 9.27 18.76 -0.52
N GLN A 129 8.75 17.64 -0.03
CA GLN A 129 8.33 17.54 1.36
C GLN A 129 9.53 17.63 2.30
N THR A 130 9.44 18.55 3.26
CA THR A 130 10.48 18.77 4.27
C THR A 130 9.98 18.44 5.67
N MET A 131 10.90 18.04 6.53
CA MET A 131 10.71 17.93 7.97
C MET A 131 11.70 18.86 8.70
N LEU A 132 11.31 19.37 9.87
CA LEU A 132 12.20 20.18 10.71
C LEU A 132 13.10 19.27 11.53
N VAL A 133 14.40 19.60 11.55
CA VAL A 133 15.41 18.87 12.33
C VAL A 133 16.28 19.86 13.09
N TRP A 134 16.79 19.43 14.25
CA TRP A 134 17.81 20.14 15.00
C TRP A 134 19.20 19.84 14.42
N VAL A 135 19.97 20.89 14.20
CA VAL A 135 21.35 20.83 13.71
C VAL A 135 22.27 21.66 14.59
N VAL A 136 23.57 21.40 14.50
CA VAL A 136 24.60 22.20 15.18
C VAL A 136 25.79 22.43 14.27
N ASP A 137 26.34 23.64 14.31
CA ASP A 137 27.55 23.97 13.58
C ASP A 137 28.80 23.54 14.36
N ILE A 138 29.70 22.88 13.64
CA ILE A 138 30.99 22.40 14.12
C ILE A 138 32.06 23.25 13.42
N ALA A 139 32.69 24.14 14.20
CA ALA A 139 33.72 25.04 13.72
C ALA A 139 35.03 24.30 13.38
N ASP A 140 35.45 23.32 14.19
CA ASP A 140 36.62 22.48 13.92
C ASP A 140 36.20 21.09 13.41
N PRO A 141 36.49 20.72 12.14
CA PRO A 141 36.18 19.41 11.58
C PRO A 141 36.69 18.22 12.39
N ARG A 142 37.73 18.37 13.21
CA ARG A 142 38.27 17.31 14.10
C ARG A 142 37.22 16.83 15.11
N HIS A 143 36.28 17.68 15.50
CA HIS A 143 35.23 17.38 16.46
C HIS A 143 34.08 16.54 15.89
N THR A 144 34.03 16.37 14.56
CA THR A 144 33.01 15.55 13.89
C THR A 144 32.99 14.11 14.43
N GLY A 145 34.16 13.52 14.68
CA GLY A 145 34.26 12.15 15.19
C GLY A 145 33.72 11.99 16.61
N THR A 146 33.94 12.98 17.48
CA THR A 146 33.39 13.00 18.84
C THR A 146 31.87 13.11 18.81
N MET A 147 31.34 13.98 17.96
CA MET A 147 29.90 14.16 17.80
C MET A 147 29.21 12.91 17.23
N LEU A 148 29.82 12.21 16.26
CA LEU A 148 29.30 10.93 15.78
C LEU A 148 29.25 9.86 16.89
N LYS A 149 30.27 9.82 17.76
CA LYS A 149 30.25 8.93 18.95
C LYS A 149 29.14 9.30 19.93
N TRP A 150 28.89 10.60 20.13
CA TRP A 150 27.80 11.07 20.97
C TRP A 150 26.43 10.65 20.40
N LEU A 151 26.22 10.78 19.08
CA LEU A 151 24.99 10.33 18.43
C LEU A 151 24.79 8.82 18.59
N LYS A 152 25.85 8.05 18.41
CA LYS A 152 25.83 6.59 18.61
C LYS A 152 25.51 6.20 20.06
N HIS A 153 26.13 6.88 21.03
CA HIS A 153 25.86 6.66 22.45
C HIS A 153 24.39 6.88 22.81
N ASN A 154 23.78 7.89 22.20
CA ASN A 154 22.36 8.22 22.37
C ASN A 154 21.42 7.46 21.42
N LYS A 155 21.90 6.45 20.68
CA LYS A 155 21.13 5.62 19.74
C LYS A 155 20.42 6.41 18.62
N LEU A 156 20.98 7.55 18.21
CA LEU A 156 20.42 8.41 17.16
C LEU A 156 20.97 8.10 15.75
N GLU A 157 21.83 7.08 15.62
CA GLU A 157 22.58 6.78 14.39
C GLU A 157 21.68 6.34 13.23
N GLU A 158 20.60 5.60 13.53
CA GLU A 158 19.64 5.09 12.53
C GLU A 158 18.51 6.07 12.19
N GLU A 159 18.32 7.11 13.02
CA GLU A 159 17.33 8.14 12.71
C GLU A 159 17.73 8.96 11.49
N MET A 160 16.77 9.19 10.59
CA MET A 160 16.96 9.97 9.35
C MET A 160 18.06 9.39 8.45
N GLY A 161 18.15 8.06 8.36
CA GLY A 161 19.11 7.35 7.51
C GLY A 161 19.04 7.71 6.02
N HIS A 162 18.02 8.43 5.55
CA HIS A 162 17.93 8.97 4.20
C HIS A 162 18.76 10.25 3.97
N LEU A 163 19.29 10.87 5.03
CA LEU A 163 20.10 12.08 4.99
C LEU A 163 21.55 11.77 5.37
N LYS A 164 22.52 12.50 4.79
CA LYS A 164 23.89 12.46 5.30
C LYS A 164 23.97 13.27 6.59
N ARG A 165 24.69 12.74 7.57
CA ARG A 165 24.76 13.36 8.91
C ARG A 165 25.46 14.71 8.96
N VAL A 166 26.36 14.98 8.01
CA VAL A 166 27.18 16.18 8.00
C VAL A 166 27.08 16.88 6.64
N ARG A 167 26.79 18.18 6.68
CA ARG A 167 26.86 19.09 5.53
C ARG A 167 28.07 20.00 5.71
N LYS A 168 28.89 20.17 4.66
CA LYS A 168 29.99 21.13 4.65
C LYS A 168 29.62 22.30 3.75
N GLN A 169 29.62 23.52 4.28
CA GLN A 169 29.28 24.72 3.53
C GLN A 169 30.12 25.89 4.03
N GLY A 170 30.81 26.59 3.12
CA GLY A 170 31.57 27.81 3.46
C GLY A 170 32.67 27.62 4.51
N GLY A 171 33.23 26.41 4.66
CA GLY A 171 34.25 26.10 5.68
C GLY A 171 33.71 25.59 7.02
N THR A 172 32.40 25.72 7.26
CA THR A 172 31.73 25.21 8.46
C THR A 172 31.14 23.82 8.19
N SER A 173 31.24 22.92 9.17
CA SER A 173 30.57 21.61 9.12
C SER A 173 29.32 21.65 9.98
N THR A 174 28.13 21.55 9.39
CA THR A 174 26.87 21.46 10.13
C THR A 174 26.49 20.00 10.31
N MET A 175 26.21 19.58 11.54
CA MET A 175 25.80 18.22 11.87
C MET A 175 24.32 18.14 12.21
N LEU A 176 23.66 17.13 11.67
CA LEU A 176 22.28 16.78 11.95
C LEU A 176 22.17 15.97 13.23
N LEU A 177 21.30 16.40 14.15
CA LEU A 177 21.15 15.83 15.49
C LEU A 177 19.93 14.91 15.56
N ILE A 178 18.73 15.51 15.61
CA ILE A 178 17.44 14.81 15.84
C ILE A 178 16.30 15.49 15.07
N ALA A 179 15.19 14.77 14.86
CA ALA A 179 13.96 15.38 14.36
C ALA A 179 13.37 16.34 15.41
N ALA A 180 12.81 17.47 14.96
CA ALA A 180 12.20 18.45 15.87
C ALA A 180 10.83 18.00 16.41
N LEU A 181 10.18 17.06 15.73
CA LEU A 181 8.85 16.54 16.03
C LEU A 181 8.79 15.03 15.70
N PRO A 182 7.84 14.29 16.30
CA PRO A 182 7.54 12.93 15.90
C PRO A 182 7.20 12.85 14.41
N LEU A 183 7.70 11.82 13.74
CA LEU A 183 7.51 11.59 12.31
C LEU A 183 5.99 11.46 12.00
N GLY A 184 5.44 12.37 11.18
CA GLY A 184 4.02 12.39 10.81
C GLY A 184 3.21 13.56 11.37
N THR A 185 3.79 14.38 12.25
CA THR A 185 3.12 15.57 12.80
C THR A 185 3.26 16.76 11.84
N SER A 186 2.16 17.23 11.23
CA SER A 186 2.14 18.48 10.46
C SER A 186 1.91 19.67 11.39
N VAL A 187 2.79 20.65 11.40
CA VAL A 187 2.60 21.88 12.16
C VAL A 187 1.95 22.93 11.26
N SER A 188 0.76 23.39 11.65
CA SER A 188 0.28 24.72 11.26
C SER A 188 1.22 25.75 11.89
N LEU A 189 1.72 26.72 11.11
CA LEU A 189 2.64 27.77 11.55
C LEU A 189 2.04 28.60 12.70
N SER A 190 2.04 28.08 13.93
CA SER A 190 1.85 28.85 15.14
C SER A 190 3.19 29.48 15.49
N SER A 191 3.14 30.74 15.92
CA SER A 191 4.28 31.60 16.24
C SER A 191 5.03 31.21 17.51
N ASP A 192 4.71 30.07 18.13
CA ASP A 192 5.35 29.62 19.37
C ASP A 192 6.65 28.86 19.06
N PRO A 193 7.76 29.17 19.74
CA PRO A 193 9.02 28.49 19.54
C PRO A 193 8.92 27.02 19.96
N LEU A 194 9.40 26.11 19.09
CA LEU A 194 9.49 24.68 19.40
C LEU A 194 10.30 24.46 20.69
N PRO A 195 9.88 23.56 21.59
CA PRO A 195 10.60 23.28 22.83
C PRO A 195 11.99 22.74 22.51
N PHE A 196 13.01 23.26 23.22
CA PHE A 196 14.37 22.74 23.12
C PHE A 196 14.41 21.31 23.68
N PRO A 197 14.86 20.30 22.92
CA PRO A 197 14.87 18.93 23.40
C PRO A 197 15.85 18.77 24.57
N GLN A 198 15.39 18.20 25.70
CA GLN A 198 16.23 17.94 26.88
C GLN A 198 17.48 17.12 26.53
N LEU A 199 17.39 16.21 25.56
CA LEU A 199 18.52 15.43 25.08
C LEU A 199 19.68 16.30 24.57
N LEU A 200 19.38 17.46 23.96
CA LEU A 200 20.39 18.39 23.46
C LEU A 200 21.11 19.16 24.57
N GLU A 201 20.59 19.16 25.80
CA GLU A 201 21.32 19.70 26.97
C GLU A 201 22.55 18.85 27.32
N SER A 202 22.57 17.57 26.90
CA SER A 202 23.69 16.64 27.10
C SER A 202 24.78 16.75 26.01
N LEU A 203 24.71 17.76 25.14
CA LEU A 203 25.75 18.01 24.15
C LEU A 203 27.11 18.26 24.84
N PRO A 204 28.24 17.76 24.27
CA PRO A 204 29.53 17.91 24.92
C PRO A 204 29.95 19.39 25.02
N GLN A 205 30.03 19.89 26.25
CA GLN A 205 30.34 21.31 26.54
C GLN A 205 31.82 21.65 26.35
N ASP A 206 32.69 20.63 26.31
CA ASP A 206 34.12 20.74 26.05
C ASP A 206 34.43 21.04 24.58
N LEU A 207 33.46 20.84 23.70
CA LEU A 207 33.54 21.19 22.29
C LEU A 207 33.02 22.61 22.09
N SER A 208 33.79 23.48 21.43
CA SER A 208 33.35 24.82 20.99
C SER A 208 32.33 24.72 19.84
N LEU A 209 31.18 24.10 20.11
CA LEU A 209 30.06 23.94 19.18
C LEU A 209 29.26 25.24 19.09
N GLY A 210 28.63 25.49 17.94
CA GLY A 210 27.62 26.53 17.82
C GLY A 210 26.37 26.21 18.65
N THR A 211 25.50 27.20 18.82
CA THR A 211 24.17 26.97 19.41
C THR A 211 23.31 26.13 18.45
N PRO A 212 22.67 25.03 18.89
CA PRO A 212 21.79 24.26 18.02
C PRO A 212 20.60 25.08 17.52
N TYR A 213 20.18 24.83 16.28
CA TYR A 213 19.06 25.50 15.63
C TYR A 213 18.29 24.53 14.73
N THR A 214 17.10 24.93 14.29
CA THR A 214 16.27 24.10 13.41
C THR A 214 16.39 24.50 11.94
N ILE A 215 16.33 23.52 11.04
CA ILE A 215 16.32 23.74 9.59
C ILE A 215 15.38 22.74 8.90
N PRO A 216 14.67 23.12 7.83
CA PRO A 216 13.93 22.17 7.00
C PRO A 216 14.89 21.31 6.16
N VAL A 217 14.68 20.00 6.19
CA VAL A 217 15.44 19.02 5.38
C VAL A 217 14.47 18.06 4.67
N PRO A 218 14.86 17.42 3.56
CA PRO A 218 14.00 16.47 2.86
C PRO A 218 13.51 15.34 3.78
N SER A 219 12.21 15.00 3.69
CA SER A 219 11.60 13.93 4.50
C SER A 219 11.81 12.53 3.95
N SER A 220 12.39 12.39 2.75
CA SER A 220 12.50 11.11 2.03
C SER A 220 13.76 11.02 1.16
N VAL A 221 14.17 9.79 0.85
CA VAL A 221 15.32 9.47 -0.03
C VAL A 221 15.14 10.06 -1.43
N ALA A 222 16.24 10.30 -2.15
CA ALA A 222 16.16 10.67 -3.55
C ALA A 222 16.09 9.43 -4.45
N LEU A 223 15.05 9.36 -5.29
CA LEU A 223 14.79 8.19 -6.17
C LEU A 223 15.22 8.41 -7.62
N THR A 224 15.36 9.66 -8.05
CA THR A 224 15.82 10.03 -9.40
C THR A 224 17.03 10.97 -9.32
N PRO A 225 17.84 11.08 -10.38
CA PRO A 225 18.95 12.04 -10.42
C PRO A 225 18.49 13.50 -10.19
N LEU A 226 17.35 13.87 -10.78
CA LEU A 226 16.75 15.21 -10.60
C LEU A 226 16.30 15.41 -9.14
N SER A 227 15.57 14.45 -8.56
CA SER A 227 15.19 14.45 -7.14
C SER A 227 16.40 14.61 -6.23
N HIS A 228 17.48 13.89 -6.53
CA HIS A 228 18.72 13.97 -5.78
C HIS A 228 19.38 15.34 -5.88
N GLN A 229 19.42 15.95 -7.07
CA GLN A 229 19.94 17.30 -7.25
C GLN A 229 19.14 18.32 -6.43
N LEU A 230 17.80 18.29 -6.54
CA LEU A 230 16.93 19.24 -5.85
C LEU A 230 16.98 19.07 -4.33
N LYS A 231 16.92 17.83 -3.82
CA LYS A 231 17.00 17.54 -2.38
C LYS A 231 18.36 17.94 -1.79
N ASN A 232 19.45 17.77 -2.55
CA ASN A 232 20.78 18.21 -2.13
C ASN A 232 20.91 19.73 -2.02
N CYS A 233 20.05 20.52 -2.67
CA CYS A 233 19.99 21.97 -2.46
C CYS A 233 19.51 22.33 -1.04
N LEU A 234 18.69 21.46 -0.41
CA LEU A 234 18.20 21.63 0.95
C LEU A 234 19.17 21.00 1.96
N TRP A 235 19.44 19.71 1.81
CA TRP A 235 20.36 18.96 2.67
C TRP A 235 20.96 17.75 1.93
N PRO A 236 22.24 17.41 2.15
CA PRO A 236 22.85 16.24 1.53
C PRO A 236 22.04 14.96 1.79
N THR A 237 21.49 14.38 0.72
CA THR A 237 20.52 13.27 0.78
C THR A 237 21.11 12.02 0.12
N ILE A 238 20.68 10.83 0.54
CA ILE A 238 21.07 9.57 -0.10
C ILE A 238 20.30 9.40 -1.42
N PHE A 239 21.04 9.14 -2.50
CA PHE A 239 20.47 8.66 -3.76
C PHE A 239 20.31 7.14 -3.71
N ALA A 240 19.07 6.68 -3.64
CA ALA A 240 18.71 5.28 -3.68
C ALA A 240 17.73 5.09 -4.84
N PRO A 241 18.22 5.00 -6.09
CA PRO A 241 17.33 4.79 -7.22
C PRO A 241 16.48 3.55 -6.96
N LYS A 242 15.18 3.64 -7.24
CA LYS A 242 14.36 2.43 -7.28
C LYS A 242 15.06 1.46 -8.22
N ARG A 243 15.28 0.21 -7.79
CA ARG A 243 15.63 -0.86 -8.73
C ARG A 243 14.62 -0.71 -9.87
N LYS A 244 15.11 -0.69 -11.12
CA LYS A 244 14.27 -0.66 -12.32
C LYS A 244 13.11 -1.61 -12.02
N ASP A 245 11.87 -1.12 -11.96
CA ASP A 245 10.69 -1.93 -11.63
C ASP A 245 10.56 -3.00 -12.72
N VAL A 246 11.35 -4.08 -12.60
CA VAL A 246 11.19 -5.30 -13.37
C VAL A 246 9.93 -5.88 -12.77
N GLY A 247 8.80 -5.63 -13.43
CA GLY A 247 7.53 -6.21 -13.02
C GLY A 247 7.72 -7.72 -12.86
N GLU A 248 7.01 -8.31 -11.89
CA GLU A 248 7.03 -9.76 -11.65
C GLU A 248 6.93 -10.49 -13.00
N GLU A 249 7.84 -11.42 -13.28
CA GLU A 249 7.77 -12.22 -14.50
C GLU A 249 6.48 -13.04 -14.51
N TRP A 250 5.81 -13.11 -15.66
CA TRP A 250 4.58 -13.89 -15.79
C TRP A 250 4.87 -15.16 -16.58
N THR A 251 4.62 -16.30 -15.95
CA THR A 251 4.63 -17.59 -16.65
C THR A 251 3.39 -17.72 -17.52
N ARG A 252 3.47 -18.60 -18.53
CA ARG A 252 2.36 -18.91 -19.41
C ARG A 252 1.14 -19.44 -18.67
N GLY A 253 1.37 -20.28 -17.66
CA GLY A 253 0.31 -20.78 -16.80
C GLY A 253 -0.37 -19.69 -15.98
N LYS A 254 0.40 -18.70 -15.47
CA LYS A 254 -0.18 -17.54 -14.77
C LYS A 254 -1.05 -16.71 -15.72
N ALA A 255 -0.58 -16.48 -16.95
CA ALA A 255 -1.37 -15.78 -17.97
C ALA A 255 -2.66 -16.55 -18.34
N ALA A 256 -2.60 -17.88 -18.45
CA ALA A 256 -3.77 -18.72 -18.70
C ALA A 256 -4.78 -18.65 -17.55
N TRP A 257 -4.31 -18.68 -16.30
CA TRP A 257 -5.17 -18.51 -15.12
C TRP A 257 -5.85 -17.13 -15.10
N ALA A 258 -5.12 -16.06 -15.41
CA ALA A 258 -5.68 -14.71 -15.48
C ALA A 258 -6.69 -14.56 -16.62
N TRP A 259 -6.43 -15.20 -17.77
CA TRP A 259 -7.36 -15.24 -18.89
C TRP A 259 -8.71 -15.85 -18.48
N GLU A 260 -8.71 -16.99 -17.79
CA GLU A 260 -9.93 -17.63 -17.29
C GLU A 260 -10.68 -16.73 -16.30
N ALA A 261 -9.96 -16.03 -15.43
CA ALA A 261 -10.55 -15.12 -14.46
C ALA A 261 -11.24 -13.91 -15.14
N ILE A 262 -10.61 -13.31 -16.15
CA ILE A 262 -11.22 -12.22 -16.93
C ILE A 262 -12.43 -12.69 -17.73
N HIS A 263 -12.35 -13.86 -18.37
CA HIS A 263 -13.48 -14.40 -19.11
C HIS A 263 -14.64 -14.81 -18.20
N TYR A 264 -14.35 -15.23 -16.95
CA TYR A 264 -15.37 -15.39 -15.93
C TYR A 264 -16.06 -14.06 -15.60
N VAL A 265 -15.30 -13.00 -15.34
CA VAL A 265 -15.84 -11.65 -15.07
C VAL A 265 -16.75 -11.19 -16.21
N MET A 266 -16.37 -11.43 -17.47
CA MET A 266 -17.17 -11.08 -18.64
C MET A 266 -18.48 -11.86 -18.73
N ARG A 267 -18.43 -13.19 -18.60
CA ARG A 267 -19.64 -14.03 -18.62
C ARG A 267 -20.62 -13.64 -17.52
N GLU A 268 -20.11 -13.29 -16.34
CA GLU A 268 -20.96 -12.81 -15.26
C GLU A 268 -21.52 -11.42 -15.56
N ALA A 269 -20.74 -10.48 -16.09
CA ALA A 269 -21.23 -9.14 -16.44
C ALA A 269 -22.43 -9.18 -17.39
N VAL A 270 -22.41 -10.09 -18.39
CA VAL A 270 -23.54 -10.34 -19.29
C VAL A 270 -24.80 -10.78 -18.52
N LYS A 271 -24.67 -11.69 -17.55
CA LYS A 271 -25.79 -12.16 -16.72
C LYS A 271 -26.35 -11.04 -15.86
N ILE A 272 -25.47 -10.24 -15.26
CA ILE A 272 -25.85 -9.13 -14.38
C ILE A 272 -26.60 -8.03 -15.15
N LYS A 273 -26.13 -7.68 -16.36
CA LYS A 273 -26.83 -6.73 -17.24
C LYS A 273 -28.25 -7.20 -17.56
N ARG A 274 -28.41 -8.49 -17.88
CA ARG A 274 -29.73 -9.11 -18.17
C ARG A 274 -30.67 -9.08 -16.98
N ASN A 275 -30.14 -9.06 -15.76
CA ASN A 275 -30.91 -8.99 -14.52
C ASN A 275 -31.25 -7.55 -14.10
N GLY A 276 -30.87 -6.52 -14.89
CA GLY A 276 -31.19 -5.11 -14.61
C GLY A 276 -30.24 -4.42 -13.62
N GLU A 277 -29.11 -5.05 -13.30
CA GLU A 277 -28.05 -4.46 -12.47
C GLU A 277 -26.98 -3.79 -13.33
N VAL A 278 -26.19 -2.91 -12.70
CA VAL A 278 -25.01 -2.32 -13.35
C VAL A 278 -23.99 -3.46 -13.60
N PRO A 279 -23.49 -3.67 -14.83
CA PRO A 279 -22.68 -4.84 -15.19
C PRO A 279 -21.22 -4.74 -14.73
N ILE A 280 -21.01 -4.32 -13.47
CA ILE A 280 -19.71 -4.29 -12.83
C ILE A 280 -19.57 -5.55 -11.96
N VAL A 281 -18.61 -6.40 -12.31
CA VAL A 281 -18.30 -7.66 -11.61
C VAL A 281 -16.86 -7.64 -11.09
N SER A 282 -16.64 -8.22 -9.91
CA SER A 282 -15.33 -8.46 -9.32
C SER A 282 -15.19 -9.91 -8.85
N TYR A 283 -14.02 -10.48 -9.11
CA TYR A 283 -13.72 -11.89 -8.93
C TYR A 283 -12.32 -12.09 -8.33
N VAL A 284 -12.24 -12.93 -7.31
CA VAL A 284 -11.00 -13.34 -6.65
C VAL A 284 -10.88 -14.85 -6.85
N PRO A 285 -10.13 -15.34 -7.85
CA PRO A 285 -9.91 -16.76 -8.06
C PRO A 285 -9.05 -17.37 -6.95
N SER A 286 -9.02 -18.70 -6.88
CA SER A 286 -7.99 -19.41 -6.13
C SER A 286 -6.60 -18.97 -6.62
N PRO A 287 -5.62 -18.70 -5.72
CA PRO A 287 -4.29 -18.23 -6.10
C PRO A 287 -3.59 -19.17 -7.08
N TYR A 288 -2.81 -18.59 -7.99
CA TYR A 288 -1.94 -19.34 -8.89
C TYR A 288 -0.61 -19.65 -8.20
N GLY A 289 -0.22 -20.93 -8.17
CA GLY A 289 1.02 -21.40 -7.51
C GLY A 289 0.81 -21.82 -6.04
N SER A 290 1.79 -22.51 -5.48
CA SER A 290 1.76 -23.08 -4.12
C SER A 290 2.20 -22.09 -3.03
N GLU A 291 2.09 -20.78 -3.27
CA GLU A 291 2.53 -19.79 -2.29
C GLU A 291 1.45 -19.51 -1.24
N SER A 292 1.74 -20.02 -0.04
CA SER A 292 1.22 -19.68 1.28
C SER A 292 0.10 -20.57 1.84
N ASN A 293 0.38 -21.01 3.07
CA ASN A 293 -0.56 -21.56 4.06
C ASN A 293 -1.67 -20.56 4.49
N SER A 294 -1.92 -19.50 3.70
CA SER A 294 -2.91 -18.44 3.93
C SER A 294 -3.86 -18.24 2.72
N ALA A 295 -3.76 -19.10 1.71
CA ALA A 295 -4.59 -19.03 0.51
C ALA A 295 -6.07 -19.29 0.82
N LEU A 296 -6.98 -18.51 0.20
CA LEU A 296 -8.40 -18.86 0.18
C LEU A 296 -8.56 -20.16 -0.63
N PRO A 297 -9.16 -21.23 -0.05
CA PRO A 297 -9.30 -22.51 -0.75
C PRO A 297 -10.33 -22.46 -1.88
N ILE A 298 -11.16 -21.41 -1.91
CA ILE A 298 -12.25 -21.22 -2.87
C ILE A 298 -12.18 -19.84 -3.51
N ALA A 299 -12.75 -19.72 -4.70
CA ALA A 299 -12.89 -18.46 -5.41
C ALA A 299 -14.14 -17.69 -4.95
N PHE A 300 -14.07 -16.36 -5.00
CA PHE A 300 -15.16 -15.46 -4.61
C PHE A 300 -15.52 -14.50 -5.74
N ALA A 301 -16.80 -14.40 -6.06
CA ALA A 301 -17.32 -13.44 -7.04
C ALA A 301 -18.43 -12.59 -6.41
N SER A 302 -18.49 -11.31 -6.81
CA SER A 302 -19.63 -10.43 -6.54
C SER A 302 -19.81 -9.43 -7.68
N HIS A 303 -21.01 -8.86 -7.75
CA HIS A 303 -21.37 -7.82 -8.69
C HIS A 303 -21.90 -6.59 -7.94
N ASP A 304 -22.03 -5.50 -8.67
CA ASP A 304 -22.67 -4.29 -8.19
C ASP A 304 -24.17 -4.55 -7.99
N THR A 305 -24.66 -4.24 -6.80
CA THR A 305 -26.07 -4.46 -6.42
C THR A 305 -26.71 -3.15 -5.98
N ARG A 306 -26.22 -2.00 -6.45
CA ARG A 306 -26.73 -0.70 -6.00
C ARG A 306 -28.21 -0.52 -6.36
N ASN A 307 -28.68 -1.12 -7.46
CA ASN A 307 -30.07 -1.01 -7.89
C ASN A 307 -30.97 -1.89 -7.02
N SER A 308 -30.72 -3.21 -6.93
CA SER A 308 -31.57 -4.12 -6.14
C SER A 308 -31.51 -3.85 -4.63
N ALA A 309 -30.35 -3.45 -4.11
CA ALA A 309 -30.19 -3.13 -2.70
C ALA A 309 -30.63 -1.70 -2.36
N ASN A 310 -30.94 -0.87 -3.36
CA ASN A 310 -31.22 0.56 -3.22
C ASN A 310 -30.20 1.27 -2.31
N HIS A 311 -28.92 1.01 -2.55
CA HIS A 311 -27.84 1.48 -1.68
C HIS A 311 -26.59 1.81 -2.50
N PRO A 312 -26.16 3.09 -2.55
CA PRO A 312 -25.14 3.56 -3.49
C PRO A 312 -23.78 2.89 -3.29
N LEU A 313 -23.40 2.54 -2.06
CA LEU A 313 -22.08 1.94 -1.77
C LEU A 313 -21.99 0.42 -2.07
N ARG A 314 -23.02 -0.20 -2.64
CA ARG A 314 -23.06 -1.66 -2.91
C ARG A 314 -22.34 -2.04 -4.20
N HIS A 315 -21.10 -1.59 -4.33
CA HIS A 315 -20.24 -1.90 -5.47
C HIS A 315 -19.74 -3.34 -5.42
N SER A 316 -19.42 -3.92 -6.58
CA SER A 316 -18.91 -5.28 -6.73
C SER A 316 -17.72 -5.59 -5.81
N ILE A 317 -16.77 -4.66 -5.70
CA ILE A 317 -15.56 -4.81 -4.87
C ILE A 317 -15.93 -4.79 -3.38
N MET A 318 -16.83 -3.91 -2.97
CA MET A 318 -17.28 -3.86 -1.57
C MET A 318 -18.02 -5.14 -1.18
N ASN A 319 -18.82 -5.66 -2.10
CA ASN A 319 -19.56 -6.91 -1.93
C ASN A 319 -18.61 -8.12 -1.86
N VAL A 320 -17.59 -8.23 -2.71
CA VAL A 320 -16.65 -9.37 -2.67
C VAL A 320 -15.76 -9.32 -1.43
N VAL A 321 -15.27 -8.14 -1.04
CA VAL A 321 -14.49 -7.96 0.21
C VAL A 321 -15.32 -8.37 1.42
N ARG A 322 -16.63 -8.05 1.44
CA ARG A 322 -17.54 -8.49 2.49
C ARG A 322 -17.69 -10.01 2.52
N LYS A 323 -17.98 -10.66 1.38
CA LYS A 323 -18.11 -12.13 1.32
C LYS A 323 -16.86 -12.85 1.84
N ILE A 324 -15.68 -12.34 1.52
CA ILE A 324 -14.41 -12.91 1.99
C ILE A 324 -14.25 -12.72 3.50
N ALA A 325 -14.65 -11.56 4.03
CA ALA A 325 -14.67 -11.33 5.47
C ALA A 325 -15.61 -12.31 6.18
N ASP A 326 -16.85 -12.44 5.70
CA ASP A 326 -17.85 -13.34 6.28
C ASP A 326 -17.35 -14.80 6.27
N TYR A 327 -16.75 -15.24 5.17
CA TYR A 327 -16.13 -16.56 5.06
C TYR A 327 -15.04 -16.78 6.11
N ARG A 328 -14.11 -15.83 6.25
CA ARG A 328 -13.01 -15.93 7.23
C ARG A 328 -13.47 -15.85 8.68
N ASN A 329 -14.63 -15.27 8.95
CA ASN A 329 -15.22 -15.19 10.28
C ASN A 329 -16.16 -16.37 10.59
N THR A 330 -16.44 -17.25 9.63
CA THR A 330 -17.29 -18.42 9.88
C THR A 330 -16.52 -19.41 10.75
N PRO A 331 -16.96 -19.74 11.98
CA PRO A 331 -16.28 -20.74 12.79
C PRO A 331 -16.40 -22.10 12.10
N LEU A 332 -15.27 -22.69 11.72
CA LEU A 332 -15.22 -24.05 11.19
C LEU A 332 -15.73 -25.00 12.29
N SER A 333 -16.90 -25.60 12.06
CA SER A 333 -17.63 -26.39 13.05
C SER A 333 -17.04 -27.79 13.31
N ASP A 334 -15.87 -28.13 12.77
CA ASP A 334 -15.22 -29.43 12.96
C ASP A 334 -13.71 -29.27 13.19
N ALA A 335 -13.33 -28.89 14.41
CA ALA A 335 -12.01 -29.17 14.95
C ALA A 335 -12.07 -29.20 16.48
N THR A 336 -12.00 -30.39 17.07
CA THR A 336 -11.64 -30.64 18.48
C THR A 336 -10.17 -30.28 18.76
N THR A 337 -9.75 -29.09 18.33
CA THR A 337 -8.44 -28.54 18.63
C THR A 337 -8.69 -27.35 19.52
N GLU A 338 -8.09 -27.41 20.71
CA GLU A 338 -8.11 -26.36 21.71
C GLU A 338 -8.12 -24.98 21.07
N SER A 339 -9.06 -24.13 21.50
CA SER A 339 -9.07 -22.71 21.16
C SER A 339 -7.64 -22.19 21.30
N PRO A 340 -7.01 -21.68 20.22
CA PRO A 340 -5.65 -21.17 20.35
C PRO A 340 -5.70 -20.10 21.43
N SER A 341 -4.88 -20.27 22.46
CA SER A 341 -4.65 -19.26 23.48
C SER A 341 -4.41 -17.91 22.79
N ASP A 342 -4.96 -16.84 23.37
CA ASP A 342 -4.88 -15.45 22.86
C ASP A 342 -3.43 -14.97 22.57
N ASP A 343 -2.41 -15.73 22.98
CA ASP A 343 -0.98 -15.47 22.82
C ASP A 343 -0.42 -15.65 21.39
N ASN A 344 -1.14 -16.28 20.45
CA ASN A 344 -0.59 -16.54 19.10
C ASN A 344 -1.26 -15.76 17.96
N ARG A 345 -1.98 -14.66 18.28
CA ARG A 345 -2.56 -13.74 17.30
C ARG A 345 -1.45 -12.88 16.68
N GLN A 346 -0.70 -13.44 15.72
CA GLN A 346 0.24 -12.65 14.93
C GLN A 346 -0.51 -11.55 14.18
N ASN A 347 -0.16 -10.30 14.50
CA ASN A 347 -0.77 -9.11 13.90
C ASN A 347 -0.68 -9.14 12.36
N GLY A 348 -1.80 -8.84 11.69
CA GLY A 348 -1.89 -8.87 10.23
C GLY A 348 -2.23 -10.23 9.61
N SER A 349 -2.38 -11.30 10.41
CA SER A 349 -2.79 -12.63 9.95
C SER A 349 -4.19 -12.70 9.31
N HIS A 350 -5.01 -11.65 9.52
CA HIS A 350 -6.41 -11.61 9.09
C HIS A 350 -6.70 -10.62 7.95
N TYR A 351 -5.69 -9.99 7.34
CA TYR A 351 -5.91 -9.11 6.19
C TYR A 351 -6.59 -9.85 5.03
N LEU A 352 -7.74 -9.33 4.60
CA LEU A 352 -8.71 -10.06 3.76
C LEU A 352 -8.17 -10.54 2.41
N LEU A 353 -7.29 -9.75 1.78
CA LEU A 353 -6.84 -9.97 0.42
C LEU A 353 -5.30 -10.08 0.28
N THR A 354 -4.57 -10.28 1.36
CA THR A 354 -3.10 -10.48 1.30
C THR A 354 -2.75 -11.61 0.35
N SER A 355 -1.79 -11.35 -0.54
CA SER A 355 -1.32 -12.28 -1.58
C SER A 355 -2.38 -12.69 -2.62
N LEU A 356 -3.55 -12.05 -2.64
CA LEU A 356 -4.61 -12.35 -3.60
C LEU A 356 -4.67 -11.33 -4.73
N THR A 357 -5.02 -11.81 -5.92
CA THR A 357 -5.30 -11.00 -7.11
C THR A 357 -6.80 -10.82 -7.26
N LEU A 358 -7.25 -9.58 -7.47
CA LEU A 358 -8.64 -9.27 -7.79
C LEU A 358 -8.79 -8.88 -9.25
N PHE A 359 -9.69 -9.57 -9.95
CA PHE A 359 -10.10 -9.28 -11.32
C PHE A 359 -11.41 -8.51 -11.31
N THR A 360 -11.54 -7.45 -12.09
CA THR A 360 -12.75 -6.64 -12.15
C THR A 360 -13.03 -6.14 -13.56
N SER A 361 -14.30 -6.02 -13.91
CA SER A 361 -14.70 -5.52 -15.24
C SER A 361 -14.26 -4.06 -15.48
N HIS A 362 -14.40 -3.21 -14.46
CA HIS A 362 -14.12 -1.78 -14.53
C HIS A 362 -13.09 -1.38 -13.48
N GLU A 363 -12.32 -0.34 -13.79
CA GLU A 363 -11.39 0.27 -12.86
C GLU A 363 -12.10 0.62 -11.54
N PRO A 364 -11.54 0.23 -10.39
CA PRO A 364 -12.13 0.56 -9.10
C PRO A 364 -12.23 2.08 -8.90
N CYS A 365 -13.38 2.56 -8.42
CA CYS A 365 -13.49 3.96 -8.00
C CYS A 365 -12.66 4.25 -6.74
N VAL A 366 -12.50 5.52 -6.37
CA VAL A 366 -11.74 5.98 -5.19
C VAL A 366 -12.08 5.18 -3.91
N MET A 367 -13.37 4.99 -3.62
CA MET A 367 -13.82 4.22 -2.45
C MET A 367 -13.31 2.75 -2.51
N CYS A 368 -13.51 2.10 -3.66
CA CYS A 368 -13.14 0.70 -3.83
C CYS A 368 -11.62 0.51 -3.81
N SER A 369 -10.86 1.40 -4.44
CA SER A 369 -9.40 1.41 -4.38
C SER A 369 -8.89 1.56 -2.95
N MET A 370 -9.50 2.44 -2.13
CA MET A 370 -9.13 2.57 -0.73
C MET A 370 -9.49 1.32 0.09
N ALA A 371 -10.64 0.70 -0.17
CA ALA A 371 -11.03 -0.55 0.47
C ALA A 371 -10.04 -1.70 0.13
N LEU A 372 -9.53 -1.74 -1.09
CA LEU A 372 -8.52 -2.71 -1.53
C LEU A 372 -7.16 -2.46 -0.87
N LEU A 373 -6.75 -1.19 -0.70
CA LEU A 373 -5.57 -0.82 0.08
C LEU A 373 -5.66 -1.34 1.52
N HIS A 374 -6.79 -1.08 2.20
CA HIS A 374 -7.02 -1.58 3.55
C HIS A 374 -7.09 -3.10 3.63
N SER A 375 -7.53 -3.76 2.54
CA SER A 375 -7.60 -5.22 2.46
C SER A 375 -6.27 -5.89 2.10
N ARG A 376 -5.22 -5.10 1.81
CA ARG A 376 -3.87 -5.58 1.42
C ARG A 376 -3.84 -6.45 0.16
N VAL A 377 -4.69 -6.16 -0.83
CA VAL A 377 -4.68 -6.90 -2.11
C VAL A 377 -3.29 -6.90 -2.74
N LYS A 378 -2.86 -8.01 -3.37
CA LYS A 378 -1.54 -8.07 -4.06
C LYS A 378 -1.57 -7.25 -5.35
N GLU A 379 -2.58 -7.50 -6.17
CA GLU A 379 -2.71 -6.91 -7.49
C GLU A 379 -4.18 -6.84 -7.92
N VAL A 380 -4.51 -5.85 -8.74
CA VAL A 380 -5.83 -5.62 -9.32
C VAL A 380 -5.70 -5.64 -10.83
N VAL A 381 -6.52 -6.46 -11.47
CA VAL A 381 -6.62 -6.56 -12.93
C VAL A 381 -7.98 -6.03 -13.36
N TYR A 382 -8.03 -5.01 -14.23
CA TYR A 382 -9.29 -4.45 -14.74
C TYR A 382 -9.34 -4.36 -16.26
N ILE A 383 -10.55 -4.37 -16.86
CA ILE A 383 -10.74 -4.33 -18.33
C ILE A 383 -10.96 -2.90 -18.82
N ARG A 384 -12.00 -2.23 -18.33
CA ARG A 384 -12.34 -0.85 -18.71
C ARG A 384 -11.79 0.16 -17.71
N ALA A 385 -11.09 1.18 -18.20
CA ALA A 385 -10.64 2.31 -17.39
C ALA A 385 -11.83 3.26 -17.09
N MET A 386 -11.80 3.93 -15.93
CA MET A 386 -12.85 4.86 -15.48
C MET A 386 -12.23 6.25 -15.31
N GLY A 387 -12.37 7.12 -16.32
CA GLY A 387 -11.59 8.35 -16.41
C GLY A 387 -11.96 9.41 -15.37
N LYS A 388 -13.21 9.41 -14.92
CA LYS A 388 -13.75 10.43 -14.01
C LYS A 388 -13.83 9.95 -12.56
N THR A 389 -14.02 8.65 -12.32
CA THR A 389 -14.16 8.10 -10.95
C THR A 389 -13.04 7.15 -10.53
N GLY A 390 -12.20 6.69 -11.47
CA GLY A 390 -11.17 5.67 -11.27
C GLY A 390 -10.09 6.08 -10.26
N GLY A 391 -9.83 5.20 -9.30
CA GLY A 391 -8.82 5.39 -8.24
C GLY A 391 -7.51 4.65 -8.48
N CYS A 392 -7.32 4.07 -9.67
CA CYS A 392 -6.16 3.25 -10.05
C CYS A 392 -5.43 3.79 -11.29
N GLY A 393 -5.57 5.09 -11.58
CA GLY A 393 -4.94 5.73 -12.73
C GLY A 393 -5.88 6.55 -13.62
N GLY A 394 -7.20 6.46 -13.43
CA GLY A 394 -8.20 7.30 -14.08
C GLY A 394 -8.21 8.74 -13.58
N LEU A 395 -9.00 9.02 -12.53
CA LEU A 395 -9.02 10.34 -11.87
C LEU A 395 -7.79 10.55 -10.99
N THR A 396 -7.46 9.52 -10.21
CA THR A 396 -6.33 9.52 -9.28
C THR A 396 -5.77 8.11 -9.17
N CYS A 397 -4.63 7.96 -8.52
CA CYS A 397 -4.04 6.66 -8.25
C CYS A 397 -3.72 6.56 -6.75
N LEU A 398 -4.68 6.02 -5.98
CA LEU A 398 -4.54 5.87 -4.52
C LEU A 398 -3.33 5.01 -4.13
N PRO A 399 -3.02 3.89 -4.82
CA PRO A 399 -1.86 3.07 -4.46
C PRO A 399 -0.51 3.76 -4.62
N VAL A 400 -0.45 4.90 -5.32
CA VAL A 400 0.80 5.67 -5.48
C VAL A 400 0.95 6.82 -4.48
N LEU A 401 -0.08 7.15 -3.70
CA LEU A 401 -0.04 8.23 -2.72
C LEU A 401 1.12 8.07 -1.72
N LYS A 402 1.71 9.19 -1.28
CA LYS A 402 2.88 9.17 -0.38
C LYS A 402 2.52 8.74 1.05
N GLY A 403 1.28 8.94 1.49
CA GLY A 403 0.81 8.63 2.85
C GLY A 403 0.22 7.24 3.07
N VAL A 404 0.22 6.36 2.06
CA VAL A 404 -0.34 5.00 2.21
C VAL A 404 0.76 3.96 2.47
N ASN A 405 0.53 3.09 3.45
CA ASN A 405 1.50 2.07 3.89
C ASN A 405 1.47 0.78 3.05
N HIS A 406 0.41 0.58 2.26
CA HIS A 406 0.27 -0.55 1.35
C HIS A 406 0.26 -0.07 -0.10
N ARG A 407 0.79 -0.87 -1.01
CA ARG A 407 0.73 -0.64 -2.45
C ARG A 407 0.43 -1.97 -3.14
N PHE A 408 -0.33 -1.93 -4.22
CA PHE A 408 -0.69 -3.11 -4.99
C PHE A 408 -0.43 -2.90 -6.48
N GLY A 409 -0.18 -4.00 -7.19
CA GLY A 409 0.01 -3.98 -8.64
C GLY A 409 -1.28 -3.62 -9.37
N ILE A 410 -1.19 -2.79 -10.40
CA ILE A 410 -2.35 -2.38 -11.21
C ILE A 410 -2.10 -2.83 -12.64
N LEU A 411 -2.95 -3.73 -13.13
CA LEU A 411 -2.85 -4.32 -14.46
C LEU A 411 -4.13 -3.99 -15.24
N ARG A 412 -3.98 -3.40 -16.43
CA ARG A 412 -5.10 -3.13 -17.33
C ARG A 412 -5.11 -4.19 -18.42
N TRP A 413 -6.13 -5.03 -18.43
CA TRP A 413 -6.31 -6.04 -19.46
C TRP A 413 -6.51 -5.41 -20.84
N LYS A 414 -5.87 -5.98 -21.86
CA LYS A 414 -5.97 -5.48 -23.23
C LYS A 414 -7.37 -5.76 -23.78
N ALA A 415 -8.04 -4.71 -24.26
CA ALA A 415 -9.46 -4.76 -24.61
C ALA A 415 -9.76 -5.64 -25.84
N ASP A 416 -8.80 -5.79 -26.75
CA ASP A 416 -8.85 -6.68 -27.92
C ASP A 416 -8.82 -8.18 -27.56
N LEU A 417 -8.46 -8.50 -26.31
CA LEU A 417 -8.47 -9.86 -25.78
C LEU A 417 -9.77 -10.20 -25.05
N VAL A 418 -10.80 -9.37 -25.21
CA VAL A 418 -12.11 -9.53 -24.59
C VAL A 418 -13.19 -9.29 -25.64
N ASP A 419 -14.12 -10.22 -25.75
CA ASP A 419 -15.30 -10.07 -26.60
C ASP A 419 -16.36 -9.21 -25.88
N ASP A 420 -16.44 -7.93 -26.29
CA ASP A 420 -17.42 -6.95 -25.83
C ASP A 420 -18.17 -6.33 -27.04
N GLU A 421 -18.44 -7.13 -28.08
CA GLU A 421 -19.12 -6.68 -29.31
C GLU A 421 -20.49 -6.05 -29.04
N ASP A 422 -21.20 -6.53 -28.02
CA ASP A 422 -22.50 -6.02 -27.59
C ASP A 422 -22.42 -4.75 -26.72
N GLY A 423 -21.22 -4.21 -26.46
CA GLY A 423 -21.02 -3.07 -25.56
C GLY A 423 -21.57 -3.32 -24.16
N ILE A 424 -21.36 -4.54 -23.64
CA ILE A 424 -21.84 -4.97 -22.32
C ILE A 424 -21.22 -4.11 -21.24
N LEU A 425 -19.91 -3.83 -21.35
CA LEU A 425 -19.17 -3.00 -20.41
C LEU A 425 -19.28 -1.50 -20.68
N VAL A 426 -20.09 -1.06 -21.64
CA VAL A 426 -20.38 0.37 -21.79
C VAL A 426 -21.40 0.75 -20.70
N LEU A 427 -20.97 1.64 -19.81
CA LEU A 427 -21.78 2.19 -18.74
C LEU A 427 -22.32 3.57 -19.13
N ASP A 428 -23.45 3.97 -18.54
CA ASP A 428 -23.96 5.33 -18.65
C ASP A 428 -22.96 6.33 -18.04
N ASP A 429 -22.88 7.53 -18.64
CA ASP A 429 -21.98 8.59 -18.18
C ASP A 429 -22.20 8.96 -16.71
N ASP A 430 -23.42 8.81 -16.20
CA ASP A 430 -23.80 9.09 -14.80
C ASP A 430 -23.18 8.10 -13.80
N VAL A 431 -22.78 6.91 -14.26
CA VAL A 431 -22.12 5.89 -13.42
C VAL A 431 -20.63 6.20 -13.25
N ASP A 432 -20.02 6.87 -14.24
CA ASP A 432 -18.67 7.45 -14.17
C ASP A 432 -18.74 8.97 -13.89
N ALA A 433 -19.83 9.53 -13.36
CA ALA A 433 -19.94 10.99 -13.13
C ALA A 433 -19.39 11.47 -11.78
#